data_AF-A0A091GH09-F1
#
_entry.id   AF-A0A091GH09-F1
#
_cell.length_a   1.000
_cell.length_b   1.000
_cell.length_c   1.000
_cell.angle_alpha   90.00
_cell.angle_beta   90.00
_cell.angle_gamma   90.00
#
_symmetry.space_group_name_H-M   'P 1'
#
loop_
_entity.id
_entity.type
_entity.pdbx_description
1 polymer ?
#
loop_
_entity_poly.entity_id
_entity_poly.type
_entity_poly.pdbx_seq_one_letter_code
_entity_poly.pdbx_strand_id
1 'polypeptide(L)'
;EDFEVLEDEEEEEEDLSELPPLEDVGRPAPQEDTQPSEPGRGDVAEDPQEWLDVLGSGLLKKKTLVSGQGVDTRPRKGQDVTIRLKAMLEDGSVVEENPALTFTLGDCDVLQALDLCVQLLEMGETALIVSDAKYCYGTQGRSPDIPPNAALTLEVELLAAQDAPDLELLSGKEKIELANRKRERGNFFYQQADYVLAINSYDIALKVISSSSKVDFSPEEEAELLDVKVKCLNNLAASQLKLDHYEAALKSCNLVLEHQPGNIKALFRKGKVLAQQGEYRDAIPILKAALKLEPSNKTIHTELSKLVKKHADQKNVETEMYRKMLGNPSAAGTPGKCKDKLSWSIPWKWLFGATAIALGGVALSVVIAARN
;
A
#
# COMPACT_ATOMS: atom_id res chain seq x y z
N GLU A 1 -21.24 1.22 35.98
CA GLU A 1 -21.37 -0.18 35.59
C GLU A 1 -19.96 -0.71 35.52
N ASP A 2 -19.59 -1.35 36.62
CA ASP A 2 -18.23 -1.76 36.95
C ASP A 2 -17.84 -2.95 36.08
N PHE A 3 -16.72 -2.83 35.37
CA PHE A 3 -16.18 -3.93 34.57
C PHE A 3 -15.09 -4.61 35.41
N GLU A 4 -15.37 -5.84 35.83
CA GLU A 4 -14.43 -6.69 36.55
C GLU A 4 -13.18 -6.94 35.70
N VAL A 5 -12.02 -6.62 36.29
CA VAL A 5 -10.70 -6.91 35.72
C VAL A 5 -10.40 -8.37 36.03
N LEU A 6 -10.31 -9.20 35.00
CA LEU A 6 -9.73 -10.54 35.11
C LEU A 6 -8.23 -10.44 34.80
N GLU A 7 -7.43 -10.86 35.76
CA GLU A 7 -5.97 -10.97 35.69
C GLU A 7 -5.53 -12.26 34.96
N ASP A 8 -4.35 -12.14 34.36
CA ASP A 8 -3.41 -13.17 33.88
C ASP A 8 -3.79 -14.05 32.69
N GLU A 9 -3.32 -13.68 31.50
CA GLU A 9 -2.70 -14.59 30.53
C GLU A 9 -1.53 -13.88 29.80
N GLU A 10 -0.57 -14.70 29.37
CA GLU A 10 0.83 -14.43 29.06
C GLU A 10 1.09 -13.43 27.92
N GLU A 11 2.27 -12.78 27.94
CA GLU A 11 2.76 -11.93 26.85
C GLU A 11 2.98 -12.76 25.58
N GLU A 12 1.97 -12.82 24.70
CA GLU A 12 2.13 -13.26 23.32
C GLU A 12 2.57 -12.07 22.44
N GLU A 13 3.63 -12.30 21.68
CA GLU A 13 4.24 -11.38 20.72
C GLU A 13 3.21 -10.78 19.74
N GLU A 14 3.44 -9.53 19.31
CA GLU A 14 2.56 -8.76 18.43
C GLU A 14 2.23 -9.47 17.11
N ASP A 15 1.10 -10.16 17.06
CA ASP A 15 0.48 -10.62 15.81
C ASP A 15 -0.36 -9.50 15.19
N LEU A 16 0.16 -8.88 14.13
CA LEU A 16 -0.48 -7.82 13.33
C LEU A 16 -1.60 -8.33 12.40
N SER A 17 -2.16 -9.52 12.65
CA SER A 17 -3.09 -10.20 11.75
C SER A 17 -4.58 -10.16 12.15
N GLU A 18 -5.11 -9.09 12.74
CA GLU A 18 -6.59 -8.95 12.87
C GLU A 18 -7.12 -7.58 12.39
N LEU A 19 -7.42 -7.55 11.08
CA LEU A 19 -8.51 -6.78 10.48
C LEU A 19 -9.59 -7.81 10.07
N PRO A 20 -10.88 -7.44 9.96
CA PRO A 20 -11.92 -8.42 9.65
C PRO A 20 -11.56 -9.14 8.33
N PRO A 21 -11.69 -10.47 8.26
CA PRO A 21 -11.30 -11.21 7.06
C PRO A 21 -12.23 -10.84 5.90
N LEU A 22 -11.66 -10.76 4.69
CA LEU A 22 -12.38 -11.13 3.47
C LEU A 22 -12.07 -12.62 3.22
N GLU A 23 -13.04 -13.33 2.64
CA GLU A 23 -13.19 -14.80 2.66
C GLU A 23 -11.93 -15.64 2.30
N ASP A 24 -11.64 -16.59 3.20
CA ASP A 24 -10.87 -17.86 3.19
C ASP A 24 -9.46 -18.00 2.54
N VAL A 25 -8.70 -18.92 3.15
CA VAL A 25 -7.48 -19.67 2.74
C VAL A 25 -6.13 -19.27 3.35
N GLY A 26 -5.52 -20.27 3.98
CA GLY A 26 -4.28 -20.23 4.76
C GLY A 26 -2.96 -20.37 3.99
N ARG A 27 -1.90 -20.16 4.77
CA ARG A 27 -0.44 -20.11 4.50
C ARG A 27 0.28 -21.33 5.14
N PRO A 28 1.63 -21.56 5.07
CA PRO A 28 2.77 -20.63 4.84
C PRO A 28 3.92 -21.26 3.98
N ALA A 29 5.18 -20.80 3.82
CA ALA A 29 6.05 -19.71 4.30
C ALA A 29 7.31 -19.59 3.37
N PRO A 30 8.18 -18.55 3.51
CA PRO A 30 9.13 -18.06 2.48
C PRO A 30 10.62 -18.06 2.88
N GLN A 31 11.54 -17.68 1.95
CA GLN A 31 12.92 -17.14 2.14
C GLN A 31 13.58 -16.87 0.75
N GLU A 32 14.49 -15.93 0.47
CA GLU A 32 15.14 -14.78 1.13
C GLU A 32 15.91 -14.01 0.00
N ASP A 33 16.11 -12.69 0.16
CA ASP A 33 16.59 -11.72 -0.84
C ASP A 33 18.09 -11.77 -1.21
N THR A 34 18.47 -11.21 -2.37
CA THR A 34 19.66 -10.33 -2.52
C THR A 34 19.74 -9.61 -3.88
N GLN A 35 20.13 -8.33 -3.85
CA GLN A 35 20.49 -7.41 -4.97
C GLN A 35 21.85 -6.75 -4.59
N PRO A 36 22.54 -5.88 -5.39
CA PRO A 36 22.27 -5.33 -6.75
C PRO A 36 23.53 -5.09 -7.65
N SER A 37 23.34 -4.57 -8.89
CA SER A 37 23.99 -3.33 -9.42
C SER A 37 23.81 -3.13 -10.95
N GLU A 38 23.53 -1.88 -11.37
CA GLU A 38 23.32 -1.41 -12.76
C GLU A 38 24.63 -1.06 -13.51
N PRO A 39 24.57 -0.91 -14.85
CA PRO A 39 24.97 0.38 -15.43
C PRO A 39 24.18 0.87 -16.68
N GLY A 40 23.90 2.17 -16.71
CA GLY A 40 24.31 3.11 -17.78
C GLY A 40 23.63 3.04 -19.17
N ARG A 41 22.70 3.99 -19.40
CA ARG A 41 22.10 4.32 -20.72
C ARG A 41 23.14 4.81 -21.74
N GLY A 42 23.15 4.18 -22.91
CA GLY A 42 23.66 4.72 -24.17
C GLY A 42 22.75 4.27 -25.31
N ASP A 43 22.31 5.22 -26.14
CA ASP A 43 21.50 4.94 -27.34
C ASP A 43 22.34 4.12 -28.35
N VAL A 44 22.06 2.83 -28.42
CA VAL A 44 22.58 1.93 -29.46
C VAL A 44 21.39 1.56 -30.33
N ALA A 45 21.52 1.74 -31.65
CA ALA A 45 20.55 1.20 -32.60
C ALA A 45 20.56 -0.34 -32.46
N GLU A 46 19.51 -0.86 -31.83
CA GLU A 46 19.39 -2.29 -31.49
C GLU A 46 19.29 -3.14 -32.76
N ASP A 47 20.12 -4.18 -32.83
CA ASP A 47 19.97 -5.25 -33.81
C ASP A 47 18.61 -5.94 -33.54
N PRO A 48 17.67 -6.02 -34.52
CA PRO A 48 16.34 -6.61 -34.31
C PRO A 48 16.35 -8.05 -33.78
N GLN A 49 17.47 -8.76 -33.90
CA GLN A 49 17.63 -10.12 -33.39
C GLN A 49 18.11 -10.23 -31.94
N GLU A 50 18.60 -9.15 -31.33
CA GLU A 50 19.17 -9.14 -29.98
C GLU A 50 18.10 -8.92 -28.90
N TRP A 51 18.33 -9.46 -27.71
CA TRP A 51 17.45 -9.22 -26.57
C TRP A 51 17.78 -7.87 -25.94
N LEU A 52 16.79 -6.97 -25.89
CA LEU A 52 16.84 -5.75 -25.09
C LEU A 52 16.50 -6.08 -23.64
N ASP A 53 17.43 -5.83 -22.72
CA ASP A 53 17.16 -5.82 -21.28
C ASP A 53 16.58 -4.46 -20.86
N VAL A 54 15.26 -4.41 -20.68
CA VAL A 54 14.48 -3.16 -20.55
C VAL A 54 14.88 -2.37 -19.30
N LEU A 55 15.30 -3.08 -18.24
CA LEU A 55 15.64 -2.48 -16.95
C LEU A 55 17.11 -2.69 -16.56
N GLY A 56 17.91 -3.35 -17.42
CA GLY A 56 19.31 -3.70 -17.12
C GLY A 56 19.50 -4.75 -16.02
N SER A 57 18.41 -5.38 -15.55
CA SER A 57 18.41 -6.36 -14.45
C SER A 57 18.34 -7.80 -14.93
N GLY A 58 18.08 -8.02 -16.21
CA GLY A 58 17.85 -9.33 -16.82
C GLY A 58 16.46 -9.92 -16.56
N LEU A 59 15.63 -9.25 -15.76
CA LEU A 59 14.31 -9.75 -15.32
C LEU A 59 13.16 -9.33 -16.23
N LEU A 60 13.38 -8.36 -17.13
CA LEU A 60 12.40 -7.95 -18.12
C LEU A 60 13.12 -7.71 -19.44
N LYS A 61 12.90 -8.61 -20.40
CA LYS A 61 13.58 -8.59 -21.69
C LYS A 61 12.58 -8.52 -22.82
N LYS A 62 12.89 -7.75 -23.85
CA LYS A 62 12.12 -7.63 -25.09
C LYS A 62 12.98 -8.10 -26.25
N LYS A 63 12.37 -8.79 -27.21
CA LYS A 63 12.98 -9.13 -28.50
C LYS A 63 11.98 -8.88 -29.62
N THR A 64 12.37 -8.11 -30.62
CA THR A 64 11.52 -7.86 -31.77
C THR A 64 11.49 -9.09 -32.68
N LEU A 65 10.29 -9.52 -33.08
CA LEU A 65 10.08 -10.63 -34.01
C LEU A 65 9.76 -10.10 -35.41
N VAL A 66 8.89 -9.11 -35.49
CA VAL A 66 8.51 -8.40 -36.72
C VAL A 66 8.62 -6.91 -36.44
N SER A 67 9.45 -6.20 -37.21
CA SER A 67 9.61 -4.75 -37.10
C SER A 67 8.31 -4.01 -37.42
N GLY A 68 8.07 -2.89 -36.73
CA GLY A 68 6.92 -2.03 -36.97
C GLY A 68 7.21 -0.91 -37.97
N GLN A 69 6.42 0.16 -37.87
CA GLN A 69 6.44 1.30 -38.78
C GLN A 69 7.44 2.41 -38.37
N GLY A 70 8.38 2.13 -37.46
CA GLY A 70 9.42 3.05 -37.01
C GLY A 70 9.13 3.73 -35.66
N VAL A 71 10.21 4.21 -35.04
CA VAL A 71 10.23 4.74 -33.66
C VAL A 71 9.23 5.88 -33.40
N ASP A 72 8.96 6.73 -34.39
CA ASP A 72 8.02 7.86 -34.26
C ASP A 72 6.56 7.40 -34.05
N THR A 73 6.27 6.13 -34.31
CA THR A 73 4.94 5.52 -34.14
C THR A 73 4.72 4.89 -32.77
N ARG A 74 5.71 4.97 -31.87
CA ARG A 74 5.60 4.42 -30.51
C ARG A 74 4.47 5.09 -29.72
N PRO A 75 3.71 4.31 -28.93
CA PRO A 75 2.62 4.86 -28.14
C PRO A 75 3.16 5.72 -26.99
N ARG A 76 2.40 6.75 -26.62
CA ARG A 76 2.73 7.63 -25.50
C ARG A 76 1.96 7.23 -24.25
N LYS A 77 2.56 7.49 -23.08
CA LYS A 77 1.88 7.34 -21.79
C LYS A 77 0.55 8.12 -21.79
N GLY A 78 -0.51 7.47 -21.32
CA GLY A 78 -1.87 8.00 -21.28
C GLY A 78 -2.69 7.75 -22.54
N GLN A 79 -2.12 7.12 -23.58
CA GLN A 79 -2.90 6.65 -24.73
C GLN A 79 -3.54 5.30 -24.44
N ASP A 80 -4.71 5.07 -25.03
CA ASP A 80 -5.30 3.74 -25.09
C ASP A 80 -4.61 2.94 -26.20
N VAL A 81 -3.95 1.87 -25.80
CA VAL A 81 -3.27 0.95 -26.72
C VAL A 81 -4.09 -0.32 -26.87
N THR A 82 -4.14 -0.84 -28.08
CA THR A 82 -4.74 -2.15 -28.36
C THR A 82 -3.65 -3.08 -28.86
N ILE A 83 -3.50 -4.22 -28.18
CA ILE A 83 -2.50 -5.23 -28.50
C ILE A 83 -3.16 -6.58 -28.79
N ARG A 84 -2.53 -7.39 -29.65
CA ARG A 84 -2.73 -8.84 -29.61
C ARG A 84 -1.79 -9.39 -28.57
N LEU A 85 -2.32 -10.14 -27.61
CA LEU A 85 -1.55 -10.74 -26.52
C LEU A 85 -1.69 -12.26 -26.56
N LYS A 86 -0.56 -12.95 -26.47
CA LYS A 86 -0.50 -14.37 -26.14
C LYS A 86 0.49 -14.57 -25.00
N ALA A 87 -0.01 -14.96 -23.83
CA ALA A 87 0.79 -15.20 -22.63
C ALA A 87 1.02 -16.69 -22.42
N MET A 88 2.28 -17.05 -22.18
CA MET A 88 2.74 -18.42 -22.01
C MET A 88 3.57 -18.56 -20.73
N LEU A 89 3.46 -19.70 -20.07
CA LEU A 89 4.38 -20.13 -19.01
C LEU A 89 5.71 -20.60 -19.61
N GLU A 90 6.72 -20.82 -18.76
CA GLU A 90 8.05 -21.29 -19.18
C GLU A 90 8.03 -22.67 -19.87
N ASP A 91 7.05 -23.51 -19.55
CA ASP A 91 6.85 -24.81 -20.18
C ASP A 91 6.19 -24.73 -21.57
N GLY A 92 5.84 -23.52 -22.02
CA GLY A 92 5.14 -23.24 -23.28
C GLY A 92 3.61 -23.33 -23.21
N SER A 93 3.03 -23.64 -22.04
CA SER A 93 1.58 -23.67 -21.85
C SER A 93 1.00 -22.26 -22.02
N VAL A 94 0.01 -22.13 -22.91
CA VAL A 94 -0.69 -20.86 -23.14
C VAL A 94 -1.72 -20.65 -22.03
N VAL A 95 -1.58 -19.57 -21.26
CA VAL A 95 -2.49 -19.19 -20.16
C VAL A 95 -3.46 -18.09 -20.55
N GLU A 96 -3.14 -17.30 -21.56
CA GLU A 96 -4.04 -16.28 -22.09
C GLU A 96 -3.77 -16.04 -23.57
N GLU A 97 -4.85 -15.91 -24.35
CA GLU A 97 -4.80 -15.46 -25.73
C GLU A 97 -5.91 -14.45 -25.95
N ASN A 98 -5.53 -13.20 -26.20
CA ASN A 98 -6.46 -12.11 -26.43
C ASN A 98 -6.13 -11.42 -27.76
N PRO A 99 -7.02 -11.51 -28.76
CA PRO A 99 -6.76 -10.96 -30.09
C PRO A 99 -6.75 -9.42 -30.12
N ALA A 100 -7.37 -8.76 -29.14
CA ALA A 100 -7.51 -7.30 -29.07
C ALA A 100 -7.72 -6.84 -27.62
N LEU A 101 -6.65 -6.86 -26.82
CA LEU A 101 -6.64 -6.33 -25.47
C LEU A 101 -6.40 -4.81 -25.50
N THR A 102 -7.33 -4.04 -24.94
CA THR A 102 -7.21 -2.57 -24.86
C THR A 102 -7.02 -2.12 -23.41
N PHE A 103 -6.03 -1.25 -23.19
CA PHE A 103 -5.76 -0.64 -21.88
C PHE A 103 -5.08 0.72 -22.02
N THR A 104 -5.13 1.53 -20.97
CA THR A 104 -4.47 2.84 -20.93
C THR A 104 -3.01 2.67 -20.53
N LEU A 105 -2.09 3.03 -21.42
CA LEU A 105 -0.66 2.82 -21.24
C LEU A 105 -0.11 3.70 -20.11
N GLY A 106 0.47 3.07 -19.10
CA GLY A 106 1.08 3.72 -17.93
C GLY A 106 0.19 3.77 -16.69
N ASP A 107 -1.04 3.26 -16.77
CA ASP A 107 -1.95 3.15 -15.63
C ASP A 107 -1.80 1.81 -14.86
N CYS A 108 -0.99 0.87 -15.38
CA CYS A 108 -0.77 -0.46 -14.80
C CYS A 108 -2.05 -1.31 -14.71
N ASP A 109 -2.93 -1.19 -15.69
CA ASP A 109 -4.24 -1.87 -15.72
C ASP A 109 -4.16 -3.38 -15.91
N VAL A 110 -3.11 -3.89 -16.57
CA VAL A 110 -3.02 -5.30 -16.98
C VAL A 110 -1.81 -6.02 -16.37
N LEU A 111 -0.60 -5.74 -16.82
CA LEU A 111 0.65 -6.26 -16.27
C LEU A 111 1.69 -5.14 -16.34
N GLN A 112 2.50 -4.97 -15.30
CA GLN A 112 3.57 -3.97 -15.33
C GLN A 112 4.55 -4.21 -16.48
N ALA A 113 4.81 -5.47 -16.81
CA ALA A 113 5.61 -5.86 -17.96
C ALA A 113 5.06 -5.26 -19.28
N LEU A 114 3.74 -5.19 -19.45
CA LEU A 114 3.12 -4.59 -20.63
C LEU A 114 3.28 -3.08 -20.62
N ASP A 115 3.00 -2.40 -19.50
CA ASP A 115 3.19 -0.95 -19.40
C ASP A 115 4.64 -0.52 -19.70
N LEU A 116 5.63 -1.30 -19.25
CA LEU A 116 7.05 -1.01 -19.45
C LEU A 116 7.56 -1.33 -20.86
N CYS A 117 7.03 -2.38 -21.50
CA CYS A 117 7.51 -2.84 -22.81
C CYS A 117 6.70 -2.28 -23.99
N VAL A 118 5.38 -2.10 -23.87
CA VAL A 118 4.52 -1.66 -24.98
C VAL A 118 4.85 -0.23 -25.42
N GLN A 119 5.30 0.63 -24.49
CA GLN A 119 5.85 1.96 -24.83
C GLN A 119 7.10 1.92 -25.72
N LEU A 120 7.76 0.77 -25.84
CA LEU A 120 8.94 0.56 -26.68
C LEU A 120 8.59 -0.05 -28.04
N LEU A 121 7.33 -0.48 -28.24
CA LEU A 121 6.87 -1.07 -29.49
C LEU A 121 6.49 -0.02 -30.51
N GLU A 122 6.88 -0.26 -31.75
CA GLU A 122 6.43 0.49 -32.92
C GLU A 122 5.06 -0.01 -33.39
N MET A 123 4.31 0.83 -34.12
CA MET A 123 3.00 0.44 -34.65
C MET A 123 3.14 -0.76 -35.60
N GLY A 124 2.36 -1.82 -35.37
CA GLY A 124 2.44 -3.09 -36.09
C GLY A 124 3.63 -3.98 -35.71
N GLU A 125 4.47 -3.58 -34.75
CA GLU A 125 5.58 -4.41 -34.26
C GLU A 125 5.03 -5.63 -33.51
N THR A 126 5.58 -6.81 -33.81
CA THR A 126 5.41 -8.00 -32.98
C THR A 126 6.68 -8.28 -32.22
N ALA A 127 6.59 -8.44 -30.90
CA ALA A 127 7.73 -8.71 -30.03
C ALA A 127 7.42 -9.83 -29.03
N LEU A 128 8.50 -10.51 -28.61
CA LEU A 128 8.51 -11.45 -27.51
C LEU A 128 9.04 -10.75 -26.27
N ILE A 129 8.30 -10.80 -25.17
CA ILE A 129 8.67 -10.24 -23.87
C ILE A 129 8.83 -11.39 -22.89
N VAL A 130 9.99 -11.52 -22.27
CA VAL A 130 10.23 -12.46 -21.17
C VAL A 130 10.29 -11.66 -19.88
N SER A 131 9.41 -12.01 -18.95
CA SER A 131 9.22 -11.24 -17.72
C SER A 131 9.24 -12.16 -16.50
N ASP A 132 9.99 -11.74 -15.48
CA ASP A 132 9.89 -12.28 -14.14
C ASP A 132 8.48 -12.07 -13.55
N ALA A 133 8.09 -12.95 -12.63
CA ALA A 133 6.78 -12.95 -11.99
C ALA A 133 6.44 -11.61 -11.33
N LYS A 134 7.42 -10.88 -10.79
CA LYS A 134 7.20 -9.62 -10.08
C LYS A 134 6.60 -8.51 -10.94
N TYR A 135 6.79 -8.55 -12.26
CA TYR A 135 6.16 -7.61 -13.21
C TYR A 135 4.87 -8.17 -13.84
N CYS A 136 4.44 -9.36 -13.40
CA CYS A 136 3.26 -10.07 -13.86
C CYS A 136 2.28 -10.32 -12.70
N TYR A 137 2.13 -11.58 -12.26
CA TYR A 137 1.17 -11.99 -11.22
C TYR A 137 1.81 -12.22 -9.84
N GLY A 138 3.11 -11.98 -9.71
CA GLY A 138 3.84 -11.96 -8.44
C GLY A 138 3.76 -13.27 -7.66
N THR A 139 3.79 -13.14 -6.34
CA THR A 139 3.89 -14.26 -5.41
C THR A 139 2.59 -15.06 -5.26
N GLN A 140 1.45 -14.54 -5.70
CA GLN A 140 0.19 -15.28 -5.61
C GLN A 140 -0.20 -15.97 -6.93
N GLY A 141 0.29 -15.47 -8.07
CA GLY A 141 -0.15 -15.96 -9.37
C GLY A 141 -1.61 -15.57 -9.69
N ARG A 142 -2.23 -16.32 -10.61
CA ARG A 142 -3.65 -16.23 -10.99
C ARG A 142 -4.22 -17.64 -10.98
N SER A 143 -5.11 -17.93 -10.03
CA SER A 143 -5.76 -19.24 -9.97
C SER A 143 -6.80 -19.39 -11.09
N PRO A 144 -6.91 -20.56 -11.75
CA PRO A 144 -6.13 -21.79 -11.57
C PRO A 144 -4.91 -21.94 -12.49
N ASP A 145 -4.68 -20.99 -13.39
CA ASP A 145 -3.89 -21.16 -14.60
C ASP A 145 -2.45 -20.64 -14.52
N ILE A 146 -2.17 -19.70 -13.62
CA ILE A 146 -0.84 -19.11 -13.41
C ILE A 146 -0.38 -19.39 -11.98
N PRO A 147 0.63 -20.24 -11.77
CA PRO A 147 1.17 -20.52 -10.44
C PRO A 147 1.79 -19.27 -9.77
N PRO A 148 1.88 -19.27 -8.42
CA PRO A 148 2.75 -18.37 -7.67
C PRO A 148 4.16 -18.27 -8.25
N ASN A 149 4.71 -17.05 -8.33
CA ASN A 149 6.07 -16.78 -8.82
C ASN A 149 6.37 -17.27 -10.24
N ALA A 150 5.35 -17.46 -11.08
CA ALA A 150 5.55 -17.86 -12.46
C ALA A 150 6.07 -16.70 -13.33
N ALA A 151 7.23 -16.90 -13.96
CA ALA A 151 7.68 -16.06 -15.05
C ALA A 151 6.82 -16.30 -16.30
N LEU A 152 6.62 -15.25 -17.10
CA LEU A 152 5.81 -15.30 -18.30
C LEU A 152 6.60 -14.91 -19.55
N THR A 153 6.29 -15.61 -20.64
CA THR A 153 6.65 -15.21 -22.00
C THR A 153 5.41 -14.66 -22.69
N LEU A 154 5.46 -13.39 -23.09
CA LEU A 154 4.36 -12.68 -23.73
C LEU A 154 4.73 -12.42 -25.19
N GLU A 155 3.95 -12.94 -26.12
CA GLU A 155 4.00 -12.53 -27.52
C GLU A 155 2.98 -11.41 -27.71
N VAL A 156 3.47 -10.24 -28.12
CA VAL A 156 2.69 -9.00 -28.17
C VAL A 156 2.83 -8.34 -29.54
N GLU A 157 1.70 -8.04 -30.17
CA GLU A 157 1.64 -7.21 -31.39
C GLU A 157 0.91 -5.90 -31.09
N LEU A 158 1.52 -4.75 -31.39
CA LEU A 158 0.87 -3.45 -31.23
C LEU A 158 -0.05 -3.16 -32.43
N LEU A 159 -1.37 -3.20 -32.21
CA LEU A 159 -2.37 -3.04 -33.28
C LEU A 159 -2.81 -1.59 -33.46
N ALA A 160 -2.97 -0.86 -32.36
CA ALA A 160 -3.41 0.53 -32.37
C ALA A 160 -2.93 1.29 -31.13
N ALA A 161 -2.76 2.60 -31.28
CA ALA A 161 -2.55 3.54 -30.19
C ALA A 161 -3.32 4.81 -30.51
N GLN A 162 -4.23 5.20 -29.61
CA GLN A 162 -5.10 6.35 -29.77
C GLN A 162 -5.13 7.16 -28.48
N ASP A 163 -5.45 8.44 -28.59
CA ASP A 163 -5.62 9.25 -27.39
C ASP A 163 -6.77 8.68 -26.54
N ALA A 164 -6.57 8.63 -25.22
CA ALA A 164 -7.57 8.15 -24.29
C ALA A 164 -8.85 9.01 -24.39
N PRO A 165 -10.02 8.43 -24.09
CA PRO A 165 -11.27 9.16 -24.17
C PRO A 165 -11.25 10.39 -23.26
N ASP A 166 -11.82 11.50 -23.76
CA ASP A 166 -12.02 12.70 -22.96
C ASP A 166 -12.99 12.40 -21.82
N LEU A 167 -12.48 12.38 -20.60
CA LEU A 167 -13.25 12.08 -19.38
C LEU A 167 -14.43 13.04 -19.17
N GLU A 168 -14.40 14.22 -19.78
CA GLU A 168 -15.50 15.20 -19.69
C GLU A 168 -16.67 14.87 -20.63
N LEU A 169 -16.45 14.04 -21.64
CA LEU A 169 -17.43 13.65 -22.65
C LEU A 169 -18.01 12.25 -22.43
N LEU A 170 -17.51 11.51 -21.42
CA LEU A 170 -18.05 10.20 -21.07
C LEU A 170 -19.49 10.31 -20.55
N SER A 171 -20.35 9.41 -21.01
CA SER A 171 -21.67 9.22 -20.40
C SER A 171 -21.56 8.71 -18.96
N GLY A 172 -22.63 8.87 -18.16
CA GLY A 172 -22.67 8.38 -16.78
C GLY A 172 -22.30 6.89 -16.68
N LYS A 173 -22.89 6.07 -17.56
CA LYS A 173 -22.58 4.63 -17.65
C LYS A 173 -21.11 4.33 -17.96
N GLU A 174 -20.52 4.99 -18.95
CA GLU A 174 -19.11 4.77 -19.32
C GLU A 174 -18.18 5.19 -18.18
N LYS A 175 -18.51 6.28 -17.49
CA LYS A 175 -17.76 6.78 -16.33
C LYS A 175 -17.82 5.81 -15.15
N ILE A 176 -19.00 5.25 -14.86
CA ILE A 176 -19.20 4.21 -13.84
C ILE A 176 -18.40 2.95 -14.17
N GLU A 177 -18.48 2.48 -15.42
CA GLU A 177 -17.77 1.30 -15.89
C GLU A 177 -16.25 1.48 -15.79
N LEU A 178 -15.73 2.62 -16.28
CA LEU A 178 -14.30 2.92 -16.21
C LEU A 178 -13.82 3.03 -14.76
N ALA A 179 -14.56 3.71 -13.89
CA ALA A 179 -14.22 3.82 -12.47
C ALA A 179 -14.24 2.45 -11.76
N ASN A 180 -15.22 1.59 -12.07
CA ASN A 180 -15.28 0.23 -11.52
C ASN A 180 -14.12 -0.63 -11.99
N ARG A 181 -13.75 -0.57 -13.27
CA ARG A 181 -12.58 -1.27 -13.80
C ARG A 181 -11.31 -0.88 -13.05
N LYS A 182 -11.08 0.42 -12.84
CA LYS A 182 -9.93 0.94 -12.08
C LYS A 182 -9.99 0.51 -10.61
N ARG A 183 -11.18 0.52 -10.00
CA ARG A 183 -11.39 0.01 -8.62
C ARG A 183 -11.06 -1.47 -8.50
N GLU A 184 -11.51 -2.29 -9.44
CA GLU A 184 -11.25 -3.74 -9.44
C GLU A 184 -9.78 -4.04 -9.64
N ARG A 185 -9.11 -3.25 -10.48
CA ARG A 185 -7.65 -3.31 -10.59
C ARG A 185 -6.95 -2.99 -9.28
N GLY A 186 -7.40 -1.94 -8.57
CA GLY A 186 -6.89 -1.64 -7.24
C GLY A 186 -7.12 -2.79 -6.25
N ASN A 187 -8.28 -3.46 -6.32
CA ASN A 187 -8.58 -4.63 -5.48
C ASN A 187 -7.62 -5.79 -5.77
N PHE A 188 -7.32 -6.04 -7.05
CA PHE A 188 -6.34 -7.05 -7.45
C PHE A 188 -4.98 -6.77 -6.81
N PHE A 189 -4.46 -5.54 -6.94
CA PHE A 189 -3.18 -5.18 -6.33
C PHE A 189 -3.21 -5.24 -4.80
N TYR A 190 -4.31 -4.84 -4.18
CA TYR A 190 -4.48 -4.95 -2.74
C TYR A 190 -4.38 -6.40 -2.24
N GLN A 191 -4.97 -7.36 -2.99
CA GLN A 191 -4.88 -8.80 -2.68
C GLN A 191 -3.45 -9.33 -2.84
N GLN A 192 -2.67 -8.78 -3.77
CA GLN A 192 -1.25 -9.07 -3.94
C GLN A 192 -0.36 -8.40 -2.87
N ALA A 193 -0.94 -7.65 -1.94
CA ALA A 193 -0.23 -6.79 -0.99
C ALA A 193 0.63 -5.70 -1.66
N ASP A 194 0.41 -5.41 -2.95
CA ASP A 194 0.99 -4.24 -3.62
C ASP A 194 0.11 -3.02 -3.36
N TYR A 195 0.25 -2.45 -2.18
CA TYR A 195 -0.58 -1.33 -1.75
C TYR A 195 -0.27 -0.04 -2.51
N VAL A 196 0.93 0.09 -3.10
CA VAL A 196 1.30 1.29 -3.88
C VAL A 196 0.53 1.33 -5.18
N LEU A 197 0.50 0.22 -5.93
CA LEU A 197 -0.29 0.14 -7.14
C LEU A 197 -1.79 0.15 -6.85
N ALA A 198 -2.23 -0.46 -5.74
CA ALA A 198 -3.62 -0.39 -5.32
C ALA A 198 -4.07 1.07 -5.12
N ILE A 199 -3.26 1.88 -4.40
CA ILE A 199 -3.50 3.31 -4.22
C ILE A 199 -3.58 4.03 -5.57
N ASN A 200 -2.63 3.77 -6.48
CA ASN A 200 -2.62 4.38 -7.81
C ASN A 200 -3.92 4.11 -8.57
N SER A 201 -4.38 2.85 -8.62
CA SER A 201 -5.60 2.49 -9.32
C SER A 201 -6.86 3.10 -8.69
N TYR A 202 -6.96 3.15 -7.36
CA TYR A 202 -8.08 3.83 -6.68
C TYR A 202 -8.07 5.35 -6.92
N ASP A 203 -6.90 5.98 -6.95
CA ASP A 203 -6.77 7.41 -7.24
C ASP A 203 -7.18 7.73 -8.68
N ILE A 204 -6.80 6.88 -9.65
CA ILE A 204 -7.27 7.00 -11.04
C ILE A 204 -8.80 6.85 -11.09
N ALA A 205 -9.38 5.87 -10.39
CA ALA A 205 -10.84 5.72 -10.32
C ALA A 205 -11.53 6.98 -9.76
N LEU A 206 -10.96 7.60 -8.72
CA LEU A 206 -11.48 8.83 -8.11
C LEU A 206 -11.30 10.05 -9.03
N LYS A 207 -10.21 10.13 -9.79
CA LYS A 207 -9.99 11.15 -10.82
C LYS A 207 -11.03 11.03 -11.94
N VAL A 208 -11.33 9.81 -12.39
CA VAL A 208 -12.40 9.55 -13.35
C VAL A 208 -13.71 10.06 -12.77
N ILE A 209 -14.12 9.66 -11.56
CA ILE A 209 -15.40 10.10 -10.98
C ILE A 209 -15.46 11.63 -10.79
N SER A 210 -14.37 12.24 -10.33
CA SER A 210 -14.33 13.66 -9.95
C SER A 210 -14.03 14.60 -11.13
N SER A 211 -13.78 14.08 -12.33
CA SER A 211 -13.59 14.92 -13.51
C SER A 211 -14.83 15.75 -13.79
N SER A 212 -14.63 16.98 -14.26
CA SER A 212 -15.70 17.81 -14.83
C SER A 212 -16.49 16.99 -15.85
N SER A 213 -17.80 17.19 -15.92
CA SER A 213 -18.65 16.60 -16.94
C SER A 213 -19.26 17.70 -17.80
N LYS A 214 -19.20 17.51 -19.12
CA LYS A 214 -19.98 18.28 -20.10
C LYS A 214 -21.27 17.56 -20.50
N VAL A 215 -21.48 16.37 -19.94
CA VAL A 215 -22.66 15.53 -20.15
C VAL A 215 -23.47 15.50 -18.86
N ASP A 216 -24.77 15.74 -18.96
CA ASP A 216 -25.68 15.64 -17.82
C ASP A 216 -25.93 14.17 -17.46
N PHE A 217 -25.91 13.86 -16.17
CA PHE A 217 -26.15 12.52 -15.64
C PHE A 217 -27.56 12.40 -15.09
N SER A 218 -28.14 11.21 -15.17
CA SER A 218 -29.40 10.95 -14.47
C SER A 218 -29.18 10.91 -12.95
N PRO A 219 -30.20 11.20 -12.12
CA PRO A 219 -30.08 11.09 -10.67
C PRO A 219 -29.64 9.69 -10.19
N GLU A 220 -30.02 8.65 -10.93
CA GLU A 220 -29.60 7.26 -10.67
C GLU A 220 -28.12 7.06 -10.96
N GLU A 221 -27.61 7.61 -12.07
CA GLU A 221 -26.18 7.56 -12.43
C GLU A 221 -25.32 8.35 -11.43
N GLU A 222 -25.80 9.52 -10.97
CA GLU A 222 -25.11 10.30 -9.94
C GLU A 222 -25.04 9.54 -8.60
N ALA A 223 -26.13 8.88 -8.21
CA ALA A 223 -26.16 8.06 -7.00
C ALA A 223 -25.22 6.86 -7.09
N GLU A 224 -25.15 6.20 -8.26
CA GLU A 224 -24.23 5.09 -8.50
C GLU A 224 -22.76 5.55 -8.51
N LEU A 225 -22.44 6.66 -9.19
CA LEU A 225 -21.10 7.27 -9.13
C LEU A 225 -20.69 7.61 -7.70
N LEU A 226 -21.60 8.13 -6.88
CA LEU A 226 -21.34 8.41 -5.48
C LEU A 226 -21.07 7.13 -4.67
N ASP A 227 -21.81 6.05 -4.93
CA ASP A 227 -21.56 4.75 -4.30
C ASP A 227 -20.18 4.19 -4.68
N VAL A 228 -19.82 4.24 -5.97
CA VAL A 228 -18.49 3.84 -6.44
C VAL A 228 -17.40 4.71 -5.80
N LYS A 229 -17.61 6.03 -5.72
CA LYS A 229 -16.68 6.98 -5.06
C LYS A 229 -16.42 6.58 -3.60
N VAL A 230 -17.49 6.31 -2.84
CA VAL A 230 -17.37 5.91 -1.44
C VAL A 230 -16.61 4.58 -1.31
N LYS A 231 -16.89 3.60 -2.18
CA LYS A 231 -16.15 2.33 -2.21
C LYS A 231 -14.66 2.54 -2.50
N CYS A 232 -14.32 3.36 -3.50
CA CYS A 232 -12.95 3.69 -3.85
C CYS A 232 -12.21 4.39 -2.71
N LEU A 233 -12.80 5.42 -2.09
CA LEU A 233 -12.21 6.11 -0.93
C LEU A 233 -11.98 5.17 0.25
N ASN A 234 -12.92 4.26 0.50
CA ASN A 234 -12.78 3.25 1.56
C ASN A 234 -11.60 2.31 1.29
N ASN A 235 -11.45 1.81 0.07
CA ASN A 235 -10.35 0.92 -0.29
C ASN A 235 -9.00 1.66 -0.34
N LEU A 236 -9.01 2.91 -0.78
CA LEU A 236 -7.86 3.81 -0.72
C LEU A 236 -7.40 4.00 0.74
N ALA A 237 -8.31 4.28 1.67
CA ALA A 237 -7.99 4.40 3.09
C ALA A 237 -7.40 3.09 3.66
N ALA A 238 -7.92 1.94 3.24
CA ALA A 238 -7.36 0.64 3.64
C ALA A 238 -5.93 0.43 3.15
N SER A 239 -5.66 0.81 1.90
CA SER A 239 -4.33 0.68 1.29
C SER A 239 -3.33 1.67 1.91
N GLN A 240 -3.76 2.90 2.16
CA GLN A 240 -2.95 3.93 2.86
C GLN A 240 -2.62 3.51 4.29
N LEU A 241 -3.56 2.89 5.00
CA LEU A 241 -3.36 2.35 6.34
C LEU A 241 -2.28 1.25 6.35
N LYS A 242 -2.22 0.40 5.32
CA LYS A 242 -1.20 -0.65 5.18
C LYS A 242 0.20 -0.12 4.92
N LEU A 243 0.32 1.13 4.47
CA LEU A 243 1.60 1.82 4.25
C LEU A 243 1.90 2.85 5.35
N ASP A 244 1.17 2.84 6.47
CA ASP A 244 1.31 3.80 7.57
C ASP A 244 1.16 5.27 7.15
N HIS A 245 0.50 5.53 6.02
CA HIS A 245 0.18 6.88 5.54
C HIS A 245 -1.04 7.45 6.28
N TYR A 246 -0.91 7.61 7.60
CA TYR A 246 -2.02 7.90 8.52
C TYR A 246 -2.80 9.18 8.17
N GLU A 247 -2.11 10.28 7.87
CA GLU A 247 -2.78 11.54 7.51
C GLU A 247 -3.66 11.40 6.25
N ALA A 248 -3.15 10.69 5.24
CA ALA A 248 -3.88 10.45 4.01
C ALA A 248 -5.07 9.51 4.25
N ALA A 249 -4.88 8.45 5.04
CA ALA A 249 -5.94 7.52 5.43
C ALA A 249 -7.07 8.23 6.21
N LEU A 250 -6.74 9.14 7.13
CA LEU A 250 -7.74 9.95 7.85
C LEU A 250 -8.55 10.84 6.90
N LYS A 251 -7.89 11.51 5.94
CA LYS A 251 -8.57 12.33 4.92
C LYS A 251 -9.55 11.49 4.11
N SER A 252 -9.10 10.33 3.59
CA SER A 252 -9.97 9.40 2.86
C SER A 252 -11.14 8.91 3.72
N CYS A 253 -10.92 8.56 4.99
CA CYS A 253 -12.00 8.15 5.90
C CYS A 253 -13.00 9.28 6.16
N ASN A 254 -12.53 10.51 6.38
CA ASN A 254 -13.41 11.65 6.60
C ASN A 254 -14.28 11.94 5.39
N LEU A 255 -13.72 11.90 4.17
CA LEU A 255 -14.48 12.06 2.93
C LEU A 255 -15.57 11.00 2.78
N VAL A 256 -15.32 9.75 3.19
CA VAL A 256 -16.37 8.72 3.23
C VAL A 256 -17.45 9.09 4.23
N LEU A 257 -17.09 9.53 5.44
CA LEU A 257 -18.03 9.83 6.52
C LEU A 257 -18.83 11.13 6.26
N GLU A 258 -18.32 12.05 5.45
CA GLU A 258 -19.08 13.21 4.95
C GLU A 258 -20.28 12.77 4.09
N HIS A 259 -20.10 11.73 3.28
CA HIS A 259 -21.17 11.18 2.44
C HIS A 259 -22.02 10.12 3.17
N GLN A 260 -21.39 9.29 4.00
CA GLN A 260 -22.01 8.19 4.73
C GLN A 260 -21.55 8.17 6.19
N PRO A 261 -22.15 8.98 7.09
CA PRO A 261 -21.72 9.08 8.49
C PRO A 261 -21.79 7.75 9.26
N GLY A 262 -22.67 6.83 8.83
CA GLY A 262 -22.83 5.50 9.41
C GLY A 262 -21.98 4.41 8.74
N ASN A 263 -20.97 4.75 7.93
CA ASN A 263 -20.16 3.75 7.26
C ASN A 263 -19.22 3.05 8.25
N ILE A 264 -19.56 1.81 8.62
CA ILE A 264 -18.85 1.01 9.64
C ILE A 264 -17.37 0.84 9.26
N LYS A 265 -17.06 0.56 7.98
CA LYS A 265 -15.68 0.36 7.51
C LYS A 265 -14.84 1.63 7.67
N ALA A 266 -15.39 2.79 7.32
CA ALA A 266 -14.69 4.07 7.47
C ALA A 266 -14.53 4.48 8.94
N LEU A 267 -15.55 4.28 9.78
CA LEU A 267 -15.44 4.52 11.23
C LEU A 267 -14.37 3.63 11.86
N PHE A 268 -14.38 2.33 11.55
CA PHE A 268 -13.40 1.38 12.05
C PHE A 268 -11.98 1.74 11.60
N ARG A 269 -11.77 2.01 10.30
CA ARG A 269 -10.47 2.43 9.76
C ARG A 269 -9.98 3.73 10.38
N LYS A 270 -10.85 4.75 10.52
CA LYS A 270 -10.51 6.02 11.18
C LYS A 270 -10.09 5.81 12.64
N GLY A 271 -10.84 5.00 13.39
CA GLY A 271 -10.51 4.65 14.76
C GLY A 271 -9.16 3.93 14.86
N LYS A 272 -8.88 3.00 13.95
CA LYS A 272 -7.60 2.28 13.89
C LYS A 272 -6.42 3.18 13.53
N VAL A 273 -6.60 4.11 12.59
CA VAL A 273 -5.56 5.10 12.24
C VAL A 273 -5.21 5.96 13.46
N LEU A 274 -6.22 6.53 14.14
CA LEU A 274 -6.00 7.34 15.34
C LEU A 274 -5.34 6.53 16.47
N ALA A 275 -5.74 5.27 16.63
CA ALA A 275 -5.10 4.36 17.58
C ALA A 275 -3.61 4.14 17.25
N GLN A 276 -3.25 3.93 15.99
CA GLN A 276 -1.84 3.77 15.57
C GLN A 276 -1.04 5.06 15.74
N GLN A 277 -1.67 6.23 15.65
CA GLN A 277 -1.05 7.51 15.96
C GLN A 277 -0.90 7.79 17.48
N GLY A 278 -1.44 6.94 18.35
CA GLY A 278 -1.45 7.15 19.80
C GLY A 278 -2.57 8.05 20.31
N GLU A 279 -3.47 8.52 19.43
CA GLU A 279 -4.60 9.39 19.76
C GLU A 279 -5.79 8.59 20.32
N TYR A 280 -5.54 7.85 21.41
CA TYR A 280 -6.49 6.88 21.95
C TYR A 280 -7.80 7.52 22.44
N ARG A 281 -7.70 8.74 22.97
CA ARG A 281 -8.86 9.51 23.47
C ARG A 281 -9.89 9.76 22.37
N ASP A 282 -9.42 9.99 21.15
CA ASP A 282 -10.27 10.28 19.98
C ASP A 282 -10.67 8.99 19.24
N ALA A 283 -9.82 7.96 19.25
CA ALA A 283 -10.10 6.67 18.63
C ALA A 283 -11.25 5.90 19.32
N ILE A 284 -11.27 5.84 20.66
CA ILE A 284 -12.26 5.09 21.45
C ILE A 284 -13.73 5.47 21.11
N PRO A 285 -14.14 6.76 21.13
CA PRO A 285 -15.53 7.11 20.82
C PRO A 285 -15.93 6.75 19.39
N ILE A 286 -14.99 6.80 18.43
CA ILE A 286 -15.23 6.44 17.03
C ILE A 286 -15.46 4.93 16.89
N LEU A 287 -14.61 4.09 17.51
CA LEU A 287 -14.80 2.64 17.50
C LEU A 287 -16.07 2.23 18.25
N LYS A 288 -16.43 2.92 19.35
CA LYS A 288 -17.73 2.72 20.03
C LYS A 288 -18.90 3.08 19.13
N ALA A 289 -18.80 4.11 18.29
CA ALA A 289 -19.83 4.46 17.33
C ALA A 289 -19.98 3.36 16.25
N ALA A 290 -18.86 2.82 15.75
CA ALA A 290 -18.89 1.68 14.83
C ALA A 290 -19.54 0.44 15.46
N LEU A 291 -19.20 0.14 16.72
CA LEU A 291 -19.74 -1.01 17.45
C LEU A 291 -21.24 -0.88 17.75
N LYS A 292 -21.76 0.34 17.95
CA LYS A 292 -23.20 0.58 18.09
C LYS A 292 -23.98 0.22 16.83
N LEU A 293 -23.36 0.37 15.66
CA LEU A 293 -23.98 0.03 14.38
C LEU A 293 -23.90 -1.48 14.11
N GLU A 294 -22.83 -2.14 14.53
CA GLU A 294 -22.65 -3.60 14.39
C GLU A 294 -22.16 -4.25 15.70
N PRO A 295 -23.07 -4.49 16.66
CA PRO A 295 -22.69 -4.98 18.00
C PRO A 295 -22.06 -6.37 18.02
N SER A 296 -22.27 -7.18 16.99
CA SER A 296 -21.73 -8.54 16.86
C SER A 296 -20.36 -8.59 16.17
N ASN A 297 -19.80 -7.45 15.76
CA ASN A 297 -18.54 -7.43 15.02
C ASN A 297 -17.35 -7.71 15.96
N LYS A 298 -16.86 -8.95 15.92
CA LYS A 298 -15.74 -9.41 16.77
C LYS A 298 -14.48 -8.56 16.59
N THR A 299 -14.20 -8.10 15.38
CA THR A 299 -12.97 -7.34 15.11
C THR A 299 -12.99 -5.96 15.74
N ILE A 300 -14.16 -5.31 15.77
CA ILE A 300 -14.30 -4.01 16.45
C ILE A 300 -14.17 -4.21 17.98
N HIS A 301 -14.72 -5.29 18.53
CA HIS A 301 -14.56 -5.65 19.94
C HIS A 301 -13.10 -5.89 20.32
N THR A 302 -12.35 -6.69 19.55
CA THR A 302 -10.94 -6.99 19.85
C THR A 302 -10.09 -5.74 19.76
N GLU A 303 -10.25 -4.93 18.70
CA GLU A 303 -9.53 -3.67 18.52
C GLU A 303 -9.85 -2.66 19.64
N LEU A 304 -11.12 -2.50 20.00
CA LEU A 304 -11.53 -1.60 21.10
C LEU A 304 -10.97 -2.06 22.45
N SER A 305 -10.95 -3.36 22.72
CA SER A 305 -10.40 -3.92 23.96
C SER A 305 -8.90 -3.67 24.07
N LYS A 306 -8.15 -3.93 22.97
CA LYS A 306 -6.72 -3.63 22.86
C LYS A 306 -6.47 -2.12 23.10
N LEU A 307 -7.28 -1.27 22.49
CA LEU A 307 -7.16 0.19 22.60
C LEU A 307 -7.42 0.71 24.02
N VAL A 308 -8.46 0.20 24.69
CA VAL A 308 -8.80 0.62 26.06
C VAL A 308 -7.71 0.21 27.04
N LYS A 309 -7.12 -0.99 26.89
CA LYS A 309 -5.96 -1.44 27.69
C LYS A 309 -4.77 -0.48 27.49
N LYS A 310 -4.36 -0.22 26.24
CA LYS A 310 -3.26 0.72 25.93
C LYS A 310 -3.51 2.12 26.49
N HIS A 311 -4.75 2.63 26.40
CA HIS A 311 -5.11 3.93 26.97
C HIS A 311 -5.00 3.93 28.51
N ALA A 312 -5.43 2.86 29.18
CA ALA A 312 -5.31 2.75 30.64
C ALA A 312 -3.85 2.73 31.08
N ASP A 313 -3.01 1.96 30.39
CA ASP A 313 -1.57 1.86 30.66
C ASP A 313 -0.87 3.20 30.47
N GLN A 314 -1.14 3.91 29.36
CA GLN A 314 -0.61 5.26 29.13
C GLN A 314 -0.99 6.21 30.27
N LYS A 315 -2.25 6.21 30.69
CA LYS A 315 -2.72 7.07 31.78
C LYS A 315 -2.04 6.73 33.11
N ASN A 316 -1.81 5.45 33.39
CA ASN A 316 -1.11 5.00 34.59
C ASN A 316 0.36 5.47 34.59
N VAL A 317 1.05 5.31 33.46
CA VAL A 317 2.44 5.78 33.27
C VAL A 317 2.52 7.30 33.43
N GLU A 318 1.64 8.06 32.77
CA GLU A 318 1.59 9.52 32.89
C GLU A 318 1.34 9.94 34.36
N THR A 319 0.38 9.31 35.04
CA THR A 319 0.06 9.60 36.44
C THR A 319 1.27 9.33 37.35
N GLU A 320 1.99 8.23 37.13
CA GLU A 320 3.18 7.92 37.89
C GLU A 320 4.33 8.91 37.62
N MET A 321 4.51 9.31 36.36
CA MET A 321 5.46 10.35 35.97
C MET A 321 5.14 11.69 36.64
N TYR A 322 3.87 12.14 36.60
CA TYR A 322 3.42 13.35 37.27
C TYR A 322 3.64 13.27 38.78
N ARG A 323 3.33 12.13 39.41
CA ARG A 323 3.58 11.90 40.84
C ARG A 323 5.07 12.03 41.19
N LYS A 324 5.96 11.50 40.35
CA LYS A 324 7.42 11.62 40.54
C LYS A 324 7.92 13.05 40.32
N MET A 325 7.42 13.76 39.30
CA MET A 325 7.85 15.11 38.96
C MET A 325 7.37 16.18 39.94
N LEU A 326 6.13 16.08 40.45
CA LEU A 326 5.56 17.07 41.36
C LEU A 326 5.97 16.85 42.83
N GLY A 327 6.57 15.70 43.13
CA GLY A 327 6.92 15.32 44.49
C GLY A 327 5.66 15.05 45.33
N ASN A 328 5.73 14.06 46.21
CA ASN A 328 4.60 13.75 47.08
C ASN A 328 4.37 14.94 48.05
N PRO A 329 3.21 15.63 48.05
CA PRO A 329 2.95 16.72 49.01
C PRO A 329 2.99 16.24 50.46
N SER A 330 2.80 14.93 50.66
CA SER A 330 2.87 14.25 51.95
C SER A 330 4.28 14.11 52.51
N ALA A 331 5.34 14.47 51.76
CA ALA A 331 6.73 14.46 52.23
C ALA A 331 7.21 15.84 52.73
N ALA A 332 6.36 16.88 52.71
CA ALA A 332 6.70 18.23 53.18
C ALA A 332 6.40 18.46 54.67
N GLY A 333 6.37 17.42 55.49
CA GLY A 333 5.96 17.50 56.90
C GLY A 333 6.76 16.61 57.83
N THR A 334 8.06 16.89 58.02
CA THR A 334 8.79 16.83 59.31
C THR A 334 10.30 17.02 59.08
N PRO A 335 10.99 17.92 59.81
CA PRO A 335 12.45 18.00 59.79
C PRO A 335 13.02 16.85 60.64
N GLY A 336 13.09 15.66 60.05
CA GLY A 336 13.72 14.48 60.64
C GLY A 336 15.22 14.49 60.39
N LYS A 337 16.00 14.60 61.46
CA LYS A 337 17.48 14.62 61.47
C LYS A 337 18.11 13.59 60.54
N CYS A 338 19.10 14.09 59.79
CA CYS A 338 20.10 13.34 59.05
C CYS A 338 20.68 12.19 59.90
N LYS A 339 20.55 10.96 59.42
CA LYS A 339 21.42 9.84 59.81
C LYS A 339 21.81 9.07 58.57
N ASP A 340 23.03 9.33 58.14
CA ASP A 340 23.79 8.49 57.23
C ASP A 340 23.70 7.03 57.67
N LYS A 341 23.29 6.18 56.72
CA LYS A 341 23.90 4.87 56.45
C LYS A 341 23.29 4.30 55.18
N LEU A 342 23.91 4.68 54.07
CA LEU A 342 23.84 3.96 52.80
C LEU A 342 24.53 2.60 52.99
N SER A 343 23.79 1.51 52.80
CA SER A 343 24.37 0.29 52.23
C SER A 343 23.42 -0.28 51.21
N TRP A 344 23.59 0.13 49.96
CA TRP A 344 23.13 -0.65 48.82
C TRP A 344 24.26 -0.71 47.82
N SER A 345 24.95 -1.85 47.81
CA SER A 345 26.03 -2.16 46.87
C SER A 345 25.44 -2.46 45.49
N ILE A 346 25.79 -1.64 44.51
CA ILE A 346 25.46 -1.85 43.10
C ILE A 346 26.56 -2.76 42.49
N PRO A 347 26.20 -3.85 41.77
CA PRO A 347 27.18 -4.71 41.13
C PRO A 347 27.89 -4.00 39.96
N TRP A 348 29.22 -4.06 39.94
CA TRP A 348 30.13 -3.33 39.03
C TRP A 348 29.99 -3.65 37.52
N LYS A 349 29.07 -4.52 37.10
CA LYS A 349 28.93 -4.93 35.68
C LYS A 349 28.08 -3.98 34.82
N TRP A 350 27.42 -2.98 35.41
CA TRP A 350 26.50 -2.07 34.69
C TRP A 350 27.01 -0.63 34.47
N LEU A 351 28.27 -0.33 34.81
CA LEU A 351 28.79 1.05 34.80
C LEU A 351 29.72 1.41 33.61
N PHE A 352 29.84 0.57 32.59
CA PHE A 352 30.66 0.87 31.39
C PHE A 352 29.89 1.11 30.08
N GLY A 353 28.54 1.22 30.12
CA GLY A 353 27.76 1.48 28.89
C GLY A 353 27.54 2.96 28.54
N ALA A 354 27.63 3.88 29.51
CA ALA A 354 27.13 5.25 29.35
C ALA A 354 28.20 6.34 29.13
N THR A 355 29.49 6.01 29.11
CA THR A 355 30.57 6.99 28.89
C THR A 355 31.19 6.96 27.50
N ALA A 356 30.78 6.04 26.61
CA ALA A 356 31.37 5.92 25.27
C ALA A 356 30.73 6.82 24.19
N ILE A 357 29.56 7.44 24.43
CA ILE A 357 28.87 8.24 23.39
C ILE A 357 29.21 9.74 23.46
N ALA A 358 29.71 10.25 24.60
CA ALA A 358 30.03 11.67 24.76
C ALA A 358 31.41 12.09 24.21
N LEU A 359 32.31 11.15 23.93
CA LEU A 359 33.66 11.45 23.38
C LEU A 359 33.77 11.26 21.86
N GLY A 360 32.82 10.57 21.22
CA GLY A 360 32.79 10.42 19.76
C GLY A 360 32.32 11.67 19.00
N GLY A 361 31.50 12.51 19.64
CA GLY A 361 30.92 13.71 19.03
C GLY A 361 31.87 14.92 18.91
N VAL A 362 33.01 14.92 19.61
CA VAL A 362 33.96 16.04 19.59
C VAL A 362 35.16 15.78 18.67
N ALA A 363 35.42 14.53 18.26
CA ALA A 363 36.53 14.19 17.37
C ALA A 363 36.19 14.39 15.88
N LEU A 364 34.91 14.33 15.47
CA LEU A 364 34.54 14.46 14.06
C LEU A 364 34.46 15.92 13.57
N SER A 365 34.30 16.88 14.48
CA SER A 365 34.23 18.31 14.16
C SER A 365 35.61 18.98 13.98
N VAL A 366 36.71 18.31 14.34
CA VAL A 366 38.08 18.83 14.13
C VAL A 366 38.70 18.33 12.81
N VAL A 367 38.20 17.22 12.23
CA VAL A 367 38.77 16.66 10.99
C VAL A 367 38.21 17.32 9.71
N ILE A 368 37.06 17.98 9.76
CA ILE A 368 36.46 18.68 8.61
C ILE A 368 37.09 20.08 8.38
N ALA A 369 37.88 20.61 9.33
CA ALA A 369 38.61 21.86 9.16
C ALA A 369 40.01 21.69 8.52
N ALA A 370 40.45 20.46 8.23
CA ALA A 370 41.81 20.18 7.72
C ALA A 370 41.83 19.59 6.30
N ARG A 371 40.73 19.66 5.54
CA ARG A 371 40.70 19.20 4.14
C ARG A 371 39.94 20.18 3.24
N ASN A 372 40.50 21.39 3.14
CA ASN A 372 40.57 22.09 1.86
C ASN A 372 41.63 21.42 0.97
#